data_AF-A0A2S6ZBY4-F1
#
_entry.id   AF-A0A2S6ZBY4-F1
#
_cell.length_a   1.000
_cell.length_b   1.000
_cell.length_c   1.000
_cell.angle_alpha   90.00
_cell.angle_beta   90.00
_cell.angle_gamma   90.00
#
_symmetry.space_group_name_H-M   'P 1'
#
loop_
_entity.id
_entity.type
_entity.pdbx_description
1 polymer ?
#
loop_
_entity_poly.entity_id
_entity_poly.type
_entity_poly.pdbx_seq_one_letter_code
_entity_poly.pdbx_strand_id
1 'polypeptide(L)'
;MIIALAACGVVLLCTSAADPTSSVFLIGLMAIALGATIALDYYLGLRNRERLTERALFFRWLKVDSSARLGFLVWLVIALGMGVLQWLLLQHLGSMDSLFHNFGFMYADVSAGQYWRIITGPYLHYSMFHYLNNVMLLLFAGTLAFALFGRSVFLVFIIGNACAALAQMKFGGGDFDNYGGVSGGVYALFGALISAG
;
A
#
# COMPACT_ATOMS: atom_id res chain seq x y z
N MET A 1 20.64 -8.77 12.27
CA MET A 1 19.82 -7.88 11.42
C MET A 1 19.81 -6.44 11.94
N ILE A 2 19.28 -6.15 13.13
CA ILE A 2 19.22 -4.79 13.72
C ILE A 2 20.59 -4.09 13.72
N ILE A 3 21.62 -4.76 14.25
CA ILE A 3 22.99 -4.21 14.34
C ILE A 3 23.57 -3.91 12.94
N ALA A 4 23.32 -4.78 11.96
CA ALA A 4 23.80 -4.60 10.59
C ALA A 4 23.12 -3.42 9.88
N LEU A 5 21.82 -3.23 10.10
CA LEU A 5 21.05 -2.11 9.55
C LEU A 5 21.49 -0.77 10.14
N ALA A 6 21.68 -0.71 11.46
CA ALA A 6 22.19 0.48 12.14
C ALA A 6 23.63 0.81 11.72
N ALA A 7 24.51 -0.19 11.62
CA ALA A 7 25.89 0.00 11.17
C ALA A 7 25.96 0.52 9.72
N CYS A 8 25.14 -0.03 8.82
CA CYS A 8 25.04 0.44 7.45
C CYS A 8 24.56 1.90 7.38
N GLY A 9 23.54 2.25 8.17
CA GLY A 9 23.04 3.63 8.26
C GLY A 9 24.10 4.61 8.76
N VAL A 10 24.89 4.24 9.77
CA VAL A 10 26.00 5.06 10.27
C VAL A 10 27.06 5.27 9.21
N VAL A 11 27.47 4.21 8.49
CA VAL A 11 28.45 4.33 7.40
C VAL A 11 27.96 5.29 6.32
N LEU A 12 26.70 5.16 5.89
CA LEU A 12 26.12 6.03 4.87
C LEU A 12 26.10 7.50 5.33
N LEU A 13 25.68 7.78 6.56
CA LEU A 13 25.72 9.12 7.13
C LEU A 13 27.15 9.68 7.20
N CYS A 14 28.13 8.88 7.64
CA CYS A 14 29.52 9.32 7.69
C CYS A 14 30.07 9.66 6.30
N THR A 15 29.75 8.86 5.28
CA THR A 15 30.22 9.10 3.90
C THR A 15 29.54 10.28 3.20
N SER A 16 28.38 10.71 3.68
CA SER A 16 27.57 11.78 3.08
C SER A 16 27.38 13.00 3.99
N ALA A 17 28.11 13.07 5.11
CA ALA A 17 27.94 14.10 6.13
C ALA A 17 28.16 15.53 5.61
N ALA A 18 28.95 15.70 4.55
CA ALA A 18 29.22 16.99 3.93
C ALA A 18 28.03 17.55 3.12
N ASP A 19 27.08 16.70 2.71
CA ASP A 19 25.86 17.10 2.00
C ASP A 19 24.63 16.43 2.64
N PRO A 20 24.03 17.09 3.64
CA PRO A 20 22.84 16.60 4.33
C PRO A 20 21.58 16.49 3.43
N THR A 21 21.60 17.09 2.23
CA THR A 21 20.50 17.03 1.28
C THR A 21 20.62 15.87 0.29
N SER A 22 21.77 15.20 0.26
CA SER A 22 22.01 14.06 -0.62
C SER A 22 21.06 12.90 -0.31
N SER A 23 20.63 12.18 -1.34
CA SER A 23 19.81 10.97 -1.18
C SER A 23 20.52 9.92 -0.33
N VAL A 24 21.85 9.86 -0.37
CA VAL A 24 22.67 8.93 0.44
C VAL A 24 22.57 9.25 1.92
N PHE A 25 22.61 10.53 2.30
CA PHE A 25 22.44 10.97 3.68
C PHE A 25 21.04 10.65 4.20
N LEU A 26 20.01 10.94 3.39
CA LEU A 26 18.61 10.63 3.72
C LEU A 26 18.39 9.12 3.90
N ILE A 27 18.95 8.28 3.02
CA ILE A 27 18.88 6.81 3.15
C ILE A 27 19.59 6.35 4.43
N GLY A 28 20.74 6.94 4.77
CA GLY A 28 21.45 6.65 6.02
C GLY A 28 20.59 6.94 7.26
N LEU A 29 19.90 8.08 7.25
CA LEU A 29 19.00 8.48 8.34
C LEU A 29 17.79 7.55 8.46
N MET A 30 17.19 7.17 7.33
CA MET A 30 16.09 6.19 7.29
C MET A 30 16.51 4.81 7.78
N ALA A 31 17.73 4.37 7.43
CA ALA A 31 18.25 3.08 7.88
C ALA A 31 18.47 3.03 9.40
N ILE A 32 18.98 4.11 10.00
CA ILE A 32 19.09 4.23 11.47
C ILE A 32 17.72 4.27 12.11
N ALA A 33 16.79 5.08 11.60
CA ALA A 33 15.43 5.17 12.13
C ALA A 33 14.73 3.80 12.10
N LEU A 34 14.80 3.08 10.97
CA LEU A 34 14.25 1.75 10.83
C LEU A 34 14.93 0.75 11.79
N GLY A 35 16.26 0.78 11.89
CA GLY A 35 17.01 -0.04 12.84
C GLY A 35 16.58 0.21 14.29
N ALA A 36 16.40 1.47 14.66
CA ALA A 36 15.91 1.88 15.97
C ALA A 36 14.47 1.41 16.21
N THR A 37 13.57 1.54 15.23
CA THR A 37 12.20 1.03 15.34
C THR A 37 12.16 -0.48 15.55
N ILE A 38 12.93 -1.25 14.77
CA ILE A 38 12.99 -2.71 14.92
C ILE A 38 13.61 -3.09 16.28
N ALA A 39 14.62 -2.36 16.74
CA ALA A 39 15.20 -2.56 18.07
C ALA A 39 14.16 -2.29 19.16
N LEU A 40 13.43 -1.17 19.07
CA LEU A 40 12.39 -0.81 20.01
C LEU A 40 11.29 -1.88 20.03
N ASP A 41 10.87 -2.35 18.86
CA ASP A 41 9.88 -3.41 18.71
C ASP A 41 10.35 -4.73 19.32
N TYR A 42 11.63 -5.06 19.17
CA TYR A 42 12.22 -6.22 19.81
C TYR A 42 12.25 -6.09 21.34
N TYR A 43 12.78 -4.99 21.87
CA TYR A 43 12.97 -4.80 23.31
C TYR A 43 11.66 -4.59 24.06
N LEU A 44 10.72 -3.84 23.48
CA LEU A 44 9.42 -3.53 24.09
C LEU A 44 8.35 -4.58 23.74
N GLY A 45 8.35 -5.11 22.52
CA GLY A 45 7.28 -5.97 21.99
C GLY A 45 7.58 -7.47 22.01
N LEU A 46 8.83 -7.88 21.76
CA LEU A 46 9.18 -9.30 21.56
C LEU A 46 10.00 -9.93 22.71
N ARG A 47 10.42 -9.14 23.70
CA ARG A 47 11.20 -9.68 24.83
C ARG A 47 10.34 -10.43 25.86
N ASN A 48 9.05 -10.11 25.96
CA ASN A 48 8.12 -10.74 26.89
C ASN A 48 7.26 -11.79 26.15
N ARG A 49 7.16 -13.01 26.70
CA ARG A 49 6.29 -14.09 26.18
C ARG A 49 4.83 -13.66 26.08
N GLU A 50 4.35 -12.84 27.01
CA GLU A 50 2.96 -12.39 27.04
C GLU A 50 2.64 -11.50 25.82
N ARG A 51 3.49 -10.51 25.53
CA ARG A 51 3.35 -9.63 24.36
C ARG A 51 3.56 -10.34 23.02
N LEU A 52 4.44 -11.34 22.99
CA LEU A 52 4.56 -12.26 21.85
C LEU A 52 3.29 -13.08 21.64
N THR A 53 2.66 -13.50 22.74
CA THR A 53 1.39 -14.23 22.71
C THR A 53 0.28 -13.34 22.19
N GLU A 54 0.18 -12.08 22.61
CA GLU A 54 -0.79 -11.11 22.07
C GLU A 54 -0.68 -10.93 20.54
N ARG A 55 0.54 -10.88 19.99
CA ARG A 55 0.74 -10.85 18.53
C ARG A 55 0.39 -12.18 17.86
N ALA A 56 0.71 -13.31 18.50
CA ALA A 56 0.30 -14.62 18.02
C ALA A 56 -1.23 -14.78 18.06
N LEU A 57 -1.92 -14.11 19.00
CA LEU A 57 -3.37 -14.08 19.07
C LEU A 57 -3.99 -13.39 17.85
N PHE A 58 -3.34 -12.38 17.25
CA PHE A 58 -3.78 -11.82 15.97
C PHE A 58 -3.79 -12.87 14.85
N PHE A 59 -2.68 -13.62 14.70
CA PHE A 59 -2.59 -14.69 13.70
C PHE A 59 -3.52 -15.88 14.00
N ARG A 60 -3.73 -16.18 15.29
CA ARG A 60 -4.72 -17.16 15.72
C ARG A 60 -6.13 -16.68 15.40
N TRP A 61 -6.44 -15.42 15.66
CA TRP A 61 -7.72 -14.81 15.35
C TRP A 61 -8.00 -14.87 13.85
N LEU A 62 -7.02 -14.54 13.00
CA LEU A 62 -7.13 -14.69 11.54
C LEU A 62 -7.51 -16.12 11.11
N LYS A 63 -6.99 -17.12 11.83
CA LYS A 63 -7.29 -18.54 11.55
C LYS A 63 -8.61 -19.01 12.16
N VAL A 64 -8.99 -18.53 13.34
CA VAL A 64 -10.14 -19.03 14.09
C VAL A 64 -11.41 -18.28 13.70
N ASP A 65 -11.34 -16.96 13.59
CA ASP A 65 -12.47 -16.10 13.26
C ASP A 65 -12.87 -16.27 11.79
N SER A 66 -14.16 -16.53 11.58
CA SER A 66 -14.70 -16.77 10.24
C SER A 66 -14.80 -15.50 9.40
N SER A 67 -15.03 -14.34 10.03
CA SER A 67 -15.15 -13.06 9.36
C SER A 67 -13.78 -12.56 8.89
N ALA A 68 -12.76 -12.64 9.75
CA ALA A 68 -11.38 -12.32 9.42
C ALA A 68 -10.84 -13.22 8.30
N ARG A 69 -11.07 -14.53 8.40
CA ARG A 69 -10.64 -15.48 7.36
C ARG A 69 -11.30 -15.21 6.02
N LEU A 70 -12.62 -14.94 6.03
CA LEU A 70 -13.36 -14.59 4.83
C LEU A 70 -12.83 -13.28 4.22
N GLY A 71 -12.63 -12.25 5.03
CA GLY A 71 -12.06 -10.97 4.61
C GLY A 71 -10.69 -11.15 3.94
N PHE A 72 -9.79 -11.90 4.57
CA PHE A 72 -8.48 -12.21 4.00
C PHE A 72 -8.58 -12.91 2.65
N LEU A 73 -9.40 -13.96 2.54
CA LEU A 73 -9.58 -14.70 1.28
C LEU A 73 -10.17 -13.83 0.18
N VAL A 74 -11.16 -13.00 0.50
CA VAL A 74 -11.77 -12.05 -0.43
C VAL A 74 -10.73 -11.07 -0.97
N TRP A 75 -9.97 -10.41 -0.08
CA TRP A 75 -8.96 -9.45 -0.51
C TRP A 75 -7.80 -10.10 -1.26
N LEU A 76 -7.43 -11.32 -0.90
CA LEU A 76 -6.46 -12.12 -1.64
C LEU A 76 -6.94 -12.43 -3.05
N VAL A 77 -8.20 -12.85 -3.20
CA VAL A 77 -8.80 -13.12 -4.53
C VAL A 77 -8.87 -11.84 -5.36
N ILE A 78 -9.28 -10.72 -4.77
CA ILE A 78 -9.30 -9.41 -5.45
C ILE A 78 -7.89 -9.03 -5.90
N ALA A 79 -6.89 -9.15 -5.01
CA ALA A 79 -5.51 -8.84 -5.30
C ALA A 79 -4.95 -9.71 -6.44
N LEU A 80 -5.11 -11.03 -6.36
CA LEU A 80 -4.68 -11.93 -7.42
C LEU A 80 -5.42 -11.65 -8.73
N GLY A 81 -6.72 -11.39 -8.66
CA GLY A 81 -7.54 -11.05 -9.82
C GLY A 81 -7.05 -9.79 -10.55
N MET A 82 -6.78 -8.71 -9.82
CA MET A 82 -6.24 -7.49 -10.43
C MET A 82 -4.84 -7.71 -11.03
N GLY A 83 -3.96 -8.46 -10.36
CA GLY A 83 -2.62 -8.75 -10.87
C GLY A 83 -2.63 -9.63 -12.12
N VAL A 84 -3.45 -10.68 -12.13
CA VAL A 84 -3.63 -11.57 -13.30
C VAL A 84 -4.25 -10.80 -14.46
N LEU A 85 -5.30 -10.02 -14.22
CA LEU A 85 -5.93 -9.21 -15.26
C LEU A 85 -4.95 -8.21 -15.87
N GLN A 86 -4.22 -7.47 -15.02
CA GLN A 86 -3.19 -6.54 -15.49
C GLN A 86 -2.12 -7.25 -16.32
N TRP A 87 -1.66 -8.41 -15.87
CA TRP A 87 -0.66 -9.20 -16.61
C TRP A 87 -1.18 -9.65 -17.97
N LEU A 88 -2.41 -10.16 -18.06
CA LEU A 88 -3.03 -10.57 -19.33
C LEU A 88 -3.17 -9.39 -20.30
N LEU A 89 -3.63 -8.22 -19.81
CA LEU A 89 -3.75 -7.01 -20.62
C LEU A 89 -2.39 -6.51 -21.09
N LEU A 90 -1.36 -6.60 -20.26
CA LEU A 90 0.01 -6.25 -20.63
C LEU A 90 0.55 -7.17 -21.73
N GLN A 91 0.28 -8.48 -21.67
CA GLN A 91 0.66 -9.41 -22.75
C GLN A 91 -0.06 -9.08 -24.06
N HIS A 92 -1.32 -8.62 -23.99
CA HIS A 92 -2.10 -8.27 -25.17
C HIS A 92 -1.68 -6.94 -25.81
N LEU A 93 -1.38 -5.92 -24.98
CA LEU A 93 -1.07 -4.55 -25.45
C LEU A 93 0.44 -4.31 -25.67
N GLY A 94 1.31 -5.14 -25.09
CA GLY A 94 2.76 -5.11 -25.30
C GLY A 94 3.53 -4.07 -24.48
N SER A 95 2.89 -3.10 -23.85
CA SER A 95 3.56 -2.12 -22.99
C SER A 95 2.69 -1.59 -21.85
N MET A 96 3.33 -1.13 -20.77
CA MET A 96 2.63 -0.46 -19.66
C MET A 96 2.02 0.88 -20.11
N ASP A 97 2.71 1.62 -20.98
CA ASP A 97 2.19 2.91 -21.47
C ASP A 97 0.90 2.70 -22.26
N SER A 98 0.86 1.72 -23.16
CA SER A 98 -0.36 1.36 -23.89
C SER A 98 -1.48 0.91 -22.95
N LEU A 99 -1.16 0.15 -21.91
CA LEU A 99 -2.12 -0.28 -20.91
C LEU A 99 -2.76 0.91 -20.17
N PHE A 100 -1.95 1.87 -19.70
CA PHE A 100 -2.45 3.04 -19.00
C PHE A 100 -3.21 4.00 -19.93
N HIS A 101 -2.75 4.21 -21.16
CA HIS A 101 -3.51 4.98 -22.14
C HIS A 101 -4.89 4.36 -22.42
N ASN A 102 -4.98 3.03 -22.52
CA ASN A 102 -6.26 2.37 -22.81
C ASN A 102 -7.19 2.25 -21.60
N PHE A 103 -6.68 2.01 -20.40
CA PHE A 103 -7.51 1.64 -19.24
C PHE A 103 -7.21 2.42 -17.94
N GLY A 104 -6.09 3.13 -17.89
CA GLY A 104 -5.61 3.88 -16.73
C GLY A 104 -6.36 5.19 -16.49
N PHE A 105 -6.12 5.77 -15.32
CA PHE A 105 -6.63 7.10 -14.99
C PHE A 105 -5.73 8.14 -15.66
N MET A 106 -6.09 8.57 -16.87
CA MET A 106 -5.40 9.62 -17.61
C MET A 106 -6.15 10.94 -17.46
N TYR A 107 -5.49 12.00 -17.01
CA TYR A 107 -6.17 13.26 -16.64
C TYR A 107 -6.86 13.93 -17.82
N ALA A 108 -6.22 13.90 -18.99
CA ALA A 108 -6.79 14.41 -20.24
C ALA A 108 -8.07 13.64 -20.63
N ASP A 109 -8.05 12.31 -20.57
CA ASP A 109 -9.20 11.47 -20.95
C ASP A 109 -10.37 11.60 -19.98
N VAL A 110 -10.07 11.69 -18.67
CA VAL A 110 -11.09 11.96 -17.65
C VAL A 110 -11.72 13.33 -17.89
N SER A 111 -10.92 14.35 -18.23
CA SER A 111 -11.41 15.69 -18.59
C SER A 111 -12.23 15.69 -19.88
N ALA A 112 -11.93 14.77 -20.81
CA ALA A 112 -12.67 14.55 -22.05
C ALA A 112 -13.95 13.69 -21.87
N GLY A 113 -14.33 13.35 -20.63
CA GLY A 113 -15.59 12.67 -20.31
C GLY A 113 -15.49 11.15 -20.11
N GLN A 114 -14.29 10.57 -20.12
CA GLN A 114 -14.10 9.13 -19.87
C GLN A 114 -14.12 8.80 -18.36
N TYR A 115 -15.20 9.15 -17.67
CA TYR A 115 -15.31 9.05 -16.20
C TYR A 115 -15.24 7.64 -15.64
N TRP A 116 -15.46 6.60 -16.45
CA TRP A 116 -15.27 5.21 -16.03
C TRP A 116 -13.83 4.95 -15.56
N ARG A 117 -12.84 5.71 -16.06
CA ARG A 117 -11.44 5.66 -15.64
C ARG A 117 -11.22 6.03 -14.18
N ILE A 118 -12.15 6.80 -13.58
CA ILE A 118 -12.11 7.13 -12.15
C ILE A 118 -12.20 5.86 -11.29
N ILE A 119 -12.97 4.88 -11.76
CA ILE A 119 -13.16 3.63 -11.04
C ILE A 119 -12.12 2.59 -11.46
N THR A 120 -11.83 2.44 -12.75
CA THR A 120 -10.95 1.37 -13.24
C THR A 120 -9.46 1.69 -13.12
N GLY A 121 -9.07 2.95 -13.32
CA GLY A 121 -7.68 3.37 -13.40
C GLY A 121 -6.85 3.07 -12.15
N PRO A 122 -7.35 3.31 -10.92
CA PRO A 122 -6.62 2.97 -9.69
C PRO A 122 -6.15 1.52 -9.58
N TYR A 123 -6.77 0.57 -10.28
CA TYR A 123 -6.39 -0.85 -10.19
C TYR A 123 -5.11 -1.21 -10.96
N LEU A 124 -4.61 -0.30 -11.81
CA LEU A 124 -3.38 -0.49 -12.56
C LEU A 124 -2.16 0.03 -11.81
N HIS A 125 -1.03 -0.68 -11.93
CA HIS A 125 0.21 -0.35 -11.24
C HIS A 125 1.40 -0.27 -12.21
N TYR A 126 2.19 0.80 -12.13
CA TYR A 126 3.38 0.97 -12.97
C TYR A 126 4.56 0.08 -12.61
N SER A 127 4.67 -0.35 -11.34
CA SER A 127 5.78 -1.16 -10.88
C SER A 127 5.32 -2.31 -10.00
N MET A 128 6.04 -3.43 -10.10
CA MET A 128 5.79 -4.61 -9.28
C MET A 128 5.96 -4.30 -7.79
N PHE A 129 6.96 -3.50 -7.42
CA PHE A 129 7.17 -3.12 -6.02
C PHE A 129 6.00 -2.29 -5.46
N HIS A 130 5.49 -1.33 -6.24
CA HIS A 130 4.32 -0.53 -5.84
C HIS A 130 3.08 -1.41 -5.70
N TYR A 131 2.87 -2.36 -6.62
CA TYR A 131 1.80 -3.35 -6.53
C TYR A 131 1.91 -4.22 -5.27
N LEU A 132 3.07 -4.81 -5.00
CA LEU A 132 3.27 -5.69 -3.85
C LEU A 132 3.05 -4.96 -2.52
N ASN A 133 3.51 -3.70 -2.40
CA ASN A 133 3.26 -2.90 -1.21
C ASN A 133 1.76 -2.64 -1.00
N ASN A 134 1.02 -2.30 -2.07
CA ASN A 134 -0.42 -2.13 -1.99
C ASN A 134 -1.13 -3.43 -1.60
N VAL A 135 -0.74 -4.57 -2.17
CA VAL A 135 -1.32 -5.88 -1.83
C VAL A 135 -1.06 -6.22 -0.37
N MET A 136 0.17 -6.02 0.14
CA MET A 136 0.47 -6.30 1.54
C MET A 136 -0.36 -5.44 2.49
N LEU A 137 -0.45 -4.13 2.23
CA LEU A 137 -1.24 -3.22 3.04
C LEU A 137 -2.75 -3.50 2.92
N LEU A 138 -3.24 -3.85 1.72
CA LEU A 138 -4.62 -4.23 1.48
C LEU A 138 -5.01 -5.50 2.22
N LEU A 139 -4.16 -6.54 2.20
CA LEU A 139 -4.40 -7.76 2.96
C LEU A 139 -4.46 -7.49 4.46
N PHE A 140 -3.65 -6.57 4.96
CA PHE A 140 -3.67 -6.20 6.37
C PHE A 140 -4.91 -5.36 6.74
N ALA A 141 -5.04 -4.17 6.16
CA ALA A 141 -6.11 -3.22 6.47
C ALA A 141 -7.47 -3.76 6.03
N GLY A 142 -7.56 -4.37 4.84
CA GLY A 142 -8.79 -4.92 4.31
C GLY A 142 -9.34 -6.07 5.15
N THR A 143 -8.48 -6.98 5.63
CA THR A 143 -8.91 -8.08 6.49
C THR A 143 -9.49 -7.56 7.81
N LEU A 144 -8.78 -6.65 8.47
CA LEU A 144 -9.22 -6.01 9.70
C LEU A 144 -10.54 -5.26 9.48
N ALA A 145 -10.62 -4.45 8.44
CA ALA A 145 -11.80 -3.65 8.15
C ALA A 145 -12.99 -4.55 7.83
N PHE A 146 -12.79 -5.61 7.05
CA PHE A 146 -13.87 -6.55 6.71
C PHE A 146 -14.40 -7.25 7.96
N ALA A 147 -13.52 -7.63 8.89
CA ALA A 147 -13.94 -8.27 10.13
C ALA A 147 -14.79 -7.34 11.01
N LEU A 148 -14.50 -6.04 11.02
CA LEU A 148 -15.20 -5.04 11.84
C LEU A 148 -16.46 -4.49 11.18
N PHE A 149 -16.41 -4.17 9.89
CA PHE A 149 -17.46 -3.45 9.18
C PHE A 149 -18.22 -4.32 8.17
N GLY A 150 -17.80 -5.57 7.96
CA GLY A 150 -18.39 -6.48 6.99
C GLY A 150 -18.23 -5.98 5.56
N ARG A 151 -19.29 -6.07 4.76
CA ARG A 151 -19.25 -5.79 3.31
C ARG A 151 -19.19 -4.30 2.95
N SER A 152 -19.45 -3.38 3.89
CA SER A 152 -19.41 -1.93 3.60
C SER A 152 -18.01 -1.45 3.21
N VAL A 153 -16.97 -2.19 3.59
CA VAL A 153 -15.57 -1.90 3.25
C VAL A 153 -15.29 -1.85 1.76
N PHE A 154 -16.07 -2.55 0.93
CA PHE A 154 -15.90 -2.46 -0.51
C PHE A 154 -16.27 -1.07 -1.03
N LEU A 155 -17.32 -0.46 -0.48
CA LEU A 155 -17.71 0.90 -0.82
C LEU A 155 -16.65 1.89 -0.34
N VAL A 156 -16.15 1.72 0.89
CA VAL A 156 -15.06 2.54 1.44
C VAL A 156 -13.82 2.46 0.54
N PHE A 157 -13.45 1.27 0.10
CA PHE A 157 -12.30 1.04 -0.75
C PHE A 157 -12.47 1.66 -2.16
N ILE A 158 -13.62 1.44 -2.80
CA ILE A 158 -13.91 1.99 -4.14
C ILE A 158 -13.97 3.52 -4.10
N ILE A 159 -14.72 4.08 -3.15
CA ILE A 159 -14.86 5.54 -2.98
C ILE A 159 -13.50 6.15 -2.60
N GLY A 160 -12.74 5.50 -1.72
CA GLY A 160 -11.40 5.94 -1.34
C GLY A 160 -10.45 6.04 -2.54
N ASN A 161 -10.47 5.03 -3.43
CA ASN A 161 -9.69 5.07 -4.67
C ASN A 161 -10.14 6.20 -5.60
N ALA A 162 -11.45 6.37 -5.82
CA ALA A 162 -11.99 7.43 -6.67
C ALA A 162 -11.64 8.82 -6.11
N CYS A 163 -11.83 9.04 -4.81
CA CYS A 163 -11.51 10.30 -4.14
C CYS A 163 -10.02 10.60 -4.20
N ALA A 164 -9.14 9.61 -3.98
CA ALA A 164 -7.70 9.80 -4.07
C ALA A 164 -7.25 10.13 -5.49
N ALA A 165 -7.78 9.45 -6.50
CA ALA A 165 -7.45 9.73 -7.90
C ALA A 165 -7.89 11.13 -8.32
N LEU A 166 -9.11 11.55 -7.94
CA LEU A 166 -9.60 12.91 -8.20
C LEU A 166 -8.82 13.96 -7.41
N ALA A 167 -8.44 13.67 -6.16
CA ALA A 167 -7.61 14.56 -5.36
C ALA A 167 -6.22 14.72 -5.98
N GLN A 168 -5.58 13.64 -6.44
CA GLN A 168 -4.30 13.72 -7.14
C GLN A 168 -4.43 14.52 -8.44
N MET A 169 -5.47 14.30 -9.23
CA MET A 169 -5.71 15.08 -10.45
C MET A 169 -5.88 16.57 -10.18
N LYS A 170 -6.56 16.93 -9.08
CA LYS A 170 -6.84 18.33 -8.74
C LYS A 170 -5.68 19.03 -8.03
N PHE A 171 -4.95 18.31 -7.19
CA PHE A 171 -3.98 18.88 -6.24
C PHE A 171 -2.54 18.38 -6.45
N GLY A 172 -2.30 17.43 -7.34
CA GLY A 172 -0.99 16.82 -7.56
C GLY A 172 0.04 17.74 -8.25
N GLY A 173 -0.41 18.86 -8.84
CA GLY A 173 0.46 19.74 -9.62
C GLY A 173 0.58 19.31 -11.09
N GLY A 174 1.31 20.10 -11.88
CA GLY A 174 1.41 19.94 -13.34
C GLY A 174 2.36 18.82 -13.82
N ASP A 175 3.14 18.22 -12.92
CA ASP A 175 4.14 17.21 -13.26
C ASP A 175 3.55 15.80 -13.43
N PHE A 176 2.25 15.62 -13.10
CA PHE A 176 1.55 14.36 -13.24
C PHE A 176 0.46 14.48 -14.30
N ASP A 177 0.35 13.47 -15.16
CA ASP A 177 -0.68 13.35 -16.20
C ASP A 177 -1.62 12.16 -15.98
N ASN A 178 -1.35 11.35 -14.95
CA ASN A 178 -2.07 10.13 -14.67
C ASN A 178 -2.02 9.71 -13.18
N TYR A 179 -2.87 8.76 -12.82
CA TYR A 179 -2.89 8.11 -11.51
C TYR A 179 -2.98 6.58 -11.64
N GLY A 180 -2.25 5.86 -10.80
CA GLY A 180 -2.27 4.40 -10.76
C GLY A 180 -1.91 3.86 -9.37
N GLY A 181 -2.66 2.87 -8.92
CA GLY A 181 -2.46 2.18 -7.65
C GLY A 181 -3.67 2.28 -6.73
N VAL A 182 -3.93 1.20 -6.01
CA VAL A 182 -5.11 1.09 -5.12
C VAL A 182 -4.89 1.71 -3.73
N SER A 183 -3.81 2.49 -3.58
CA SER A 183 -3.37 3.06 -2.30
C SER A 183 -4.40 3.99 -1.69
N GLY A 184 -5.17 4.71 -2.52
CA GLY A 184 -6.27 5.55 -2.05
C GLY A 184 -7.34 4.77 -1.28
N GLY A 185 -7.74 3.62 -1.82
CA GLY A 185 -8.67 2.71 -1.15
C GLY A 185 -8.08 2.09 0.11
N VAL A 186 -6.80 1.69 0.07
CA VAL A 186 -6.09 1.17 1.25
C VAL A 186 -6.05 2.20 2.38
N TYR A 187 -5.72 3.45 2.08
CA TYR A 187 -5.70 4.52 3.08
C TYR A 187 -7.10 4.86 3.61
N ALA A 188 -8.14 4.78 2.78
CA ALA A 188 -9.51 4.90 3.25
C ALA A 188 -9.90 3.79 4.24
N LEU A 189 -9.46 2.55 4.01
CA LEU A 189 -9.66 1.45 4.95
C LEU A 189 -8.92 1.67 6.27
N PHE A 190 -7.68 2.18 6.24
CA PHE A 190 -6.99 2.59 7.47
C PHE A 190 -7.73 3.70 8.21
N GLY A 191 -8.24 4.71 7.49
CA GLY A 191 -9.06 5.77 8.08
C GLY A 191 -10.32 5.22 8.76
N ALA A 192 -11.01 4.29 8.11
CA ALA A 192 -12.17 3.62 8.70
C ALA A 192 -11.80 2.84 9.98
N LEU A 193 -10.70 2.09 9.95
CA LEU A 193 -10.20 1.36 11.14
C LEU A 193 -9.88 2.30 12.31
N ILE A 194 -9.21 3.42 12.05
CA ILE A 194 -8.90 4.42 13.07
C ILE A 194 -10.18 5.03 13.64
N SER A 195 -11.20 5.26 12.81
CA SER A 195 -12.47 5.85 13.28
C SER A 195 -13.31 4.92 14.18
N ALA A 196 -13.02 3.62 14.22
CA ALA A 196 -13.74 2.65 15.05
C ALA A 196 -13.06 2.35 16.39
N GLY A 197 -11.87 2.90 16.65
CA GLY A 197 -11.14 2.78 17.91
C GLY A 197 -11.07 4.12 18.65
#